data_AF-A0A929VPN0-F1
#
_entry.id   AF-A0A929VPN0-F1
#
_cell.length_a   1.000
_cell.length_b   1.000
_cell.length_c   1.000
_cell.angle_alpha   90.00
_cell.angle_beta   90.00
_cell.angle_gamma   90.00
#
_symmetry.space_group_name_H-M   'P 1'
#
loop_
_entity.id
_entity.type
_entity.pdbx_description
1 polymer ?
#
loop_
_entity_poly.entity_id
_entity_poly.type
_entity_poly.pdbx_seq_one_letter_code
_entity_poly.pdbx_strand_id
1 'polypeptide(L)'
;SDNLPKGVDIVFNTNKENTGKKTDAMKKMEIDPKTGKVDWENPFKSTIKTGSDLKYSSRFYTDKDGKKQQSAINIVNEQDEWSKWATNDTLPTQFLAKQPPALIQSQLKQVSDSQKARLKDIMSISNNTIKGIMLNNFAESCDKQSVHLKAAGLPRQTASVILPGPNVKEGEVFAPNYKNGEKIALVRYPHGGKFEIPILTVNNNNPMAKKMIGADSTTAIGIHHTTAEQLSGADFDGDTVTCMPLNSRINIKSQPAVKSLIDFEPKVAYKGFEGMKVISKKDSGTEMGKITNLITDMTMIGAPVSDVVDAVKFSMVAIDAHKHKLNIKQAEKDFHIKELKKKYRGSANAGASTLLSRSTSPTYILDRVEKRVSEMTPAEYKQWKEGYKIYKNTNKLSRGRDGLYTPRVQEVDALSLPNTNYTIAKVNKLTKDEYNRYLKGDKTVLINKNSQSEEAKRANMKSAFDLTSGGSKKNPGYLPEALYAKHSDELKEMARLARKEARNLPSDVVDLHAKKQYKEEVESIKNKLKTKEINSIKEKQATIDATLA
;
A
#
# COMPACT_ATOMS: atom_id res chain seq x y z
N SER A 1 -18.69 -19.99 28.06
CA SER A 1 -17.43 -20.58 27.59
C SER A 1 -16.96 -21.54 28.65
N ASP A 2 -16.78 -22.81 28.30
CA ASP A 2 -16.62 -23.89 29.28
C ASP A 2 -15.26 -23.88 30.01
N ASN A 3 -14.36 -22.96 29.64
CA ASN A 3 -13.00 -22.87 30.18
C ASN A 3 -12.62 -21.48 30.73
N LEU A 4 -13.56 -20.54 30.89
CA LEU A 4 -13.27 -19.25 31.53
C LEU A 4 -13.57 -19.32 33.03
N PRO A 5 -12.74 -18.70 33.90
CA PRO A 5 -13.05 -18.61 35.33
C PRO A 5 -14.43 -17.96 35.57
N LYS A 6 -15.11 -18.37 36.64
CA LYS A 6 -16.44 -17.83 36.96
C LYS A 6 -16.37 -16.31 37.13
N GLY A 7 -17.24 -15.59 36.42
CA GLY A 7 -17.29 -14.12 36.43
C GLY A 7 -16.24 -13.43 35.56
N VAL A 8 -15.54 -14.16 34.70
CA VAL A 8 -14.57 -13.60 33.74
C VAL A 8 -15.12 -13.66 32.32
N ASP A 9 -15.27 -12.49 31.70
CA ASP A 9 -15.75 -12.38 30.32
C ASP A 9 -14.62 -12.50 29.28
N ILE A 10 -13.40 -12.06 29.63
CA ILE A 10 -12.25 -12.00 28.73
C ILE A 10 -10.98 -12.44 29.47
N VAL A 11 -10.24 -13.36 28.87
CA VAL A 11 -8.87 -13.73 29.27
C VAL A 11 -7.93 -13.41 28.12
N PHE A 12 -6.81 -12.77 28.41
CA PHE A 12 -5.74 -12.51 27.45
C PHE A 12 -4.39 -12.77 28.11
N ASN A 13 -3.41 -13.18 27.31
CA ASN A 13 -2.03 -13.34 27.75
C ASN A 13 -1.20 -12.17 27.21
N THR A 14 -0.20 -11.71 27.96
CA THR A 14 0.69 -10.64 27.54
C THR A 14 2.11 -10.88 28.01
N ASN A 15 3.08 -10.56 27.15
CA ASN A 15 4.52 -10.59 27.47
C ASN A 15 5.01 -9.24 28.00
N LYS A 16 4.10 -8.28 28.25
CA LYS A 16 4.44 -6.98 28.83
C LYS A 16 4.71 -7.13 30.32
N GLU A 17 5.58 -6.26 30.85
CA GLU A 17 5.86 -6.20 32.29
C GLU A 17 4.57 -6.07 33.08
N ASN A 18 4.47 -6.83 34.17
CA ASN A 18 3.32 -6.77 35.06
C ASN A 18 3.40 -5.50 35.91
N THR A 19 2.66 -4.47 35.49
CA THR A 19 2.52 -3.21 36.23
C THR A 19 1.48 -3.28 37.36
N GLY A 20 0.85 -4.44 37.57
CA GLY A 20 -0.31 -4.59 38.44
C GLY A 20 -1.63 -4.06 37.84
N LYS A 21 -1.58 -3.38 36.68
CA LYS A 21 -2.77 -2.85 35.98
C LYS A 21 -2.96 -3.55 34.65
N LYS A 22 -3.97 -4.42 34.57
CA LYS A 22 -4.29 -5.21 33.36
C LYS A 22 -4.48 -4.37 32.08
N THR A 23 -4.92 -3.11 32.20
CA THR A 23 -5.14 -2.20 31.06
C THR A 23 -3.86 -1.66 30.45
N ASP A 24 -2.72 -1.72 31.16
CA ASP A 24 -1.42 -1.30 30.60
C ASP A 24 -0.94 -2.26 29.50
N ALA A 25 -1.50 -3.48 29.48
CA ALA A 25 -1.32 -4.42 28.40
C ALA A 25 -2.05 -4.00 27.11
N MET A 26 -3.06 -3.14 27.21
CA MET A 26 -3.91 -2.71 26.10
C MET A 26 -3.35 -1.45 25.43
N LYS A 27 -3.85 -1.15 24.22
CA LYS A 27 -3.53 0.11 23.54
C LYS A 27 -4.23 1.26 24.27
N LYS A 28 -3.46 2.31 24.60
CA LYS A 28 -4.03 3.54 25.19
C LYS A 28 -4.95 4.22 24.18
N MET A 29 -6.02 4.82 24.68
CA MET A 29 -6.88 5.67 23.86
C MET A 29 -6.12 6.93 23.44
N GLU A 30 -6.35 7.37 22.22
CA GLU A 30 -5.83 8.63 21.70
C GLU A 30 -6.50 9.81 22.39
N ILE A 31 -5.69 10.81 22.70
CA ILE A 31 -6.15 12.07 23.27
C ILE A 31 -6.03 13.12 22.18
N ASP A 32 -7.12 13.82 21.88
CA ASP A 32 -7.11 14.93 20.95
C ASP A 32 -6.23 16.05 21.55
N PRO A 33 -5.13 16.44 20.87
CA PRO A 33 -4.20 17.45 21.39
C PRO A 33 -4.84 18.84 21.50
N LYS A 34 -5.97 19.11 20.84
CA LYS A 34 -6.68 20.39 20.93
C LYS A 34 -7.57 20.47 22.16
N THR A 35 -8.23 19.36 22.53
CA THR A 35 -9.23 19.33 23.60
C THR A 35 -8.72 18.68 24.89
N GLY A 36 -7.63 17.93 24.83
CA GLY A 36 -7.10 17.16 25.96
C GLY A 36 -8.00 15.99 26.39
N LYS A 37 -9.03 15.66 25.62
CA LYS A 37 -9.98 14.58 25.87
C LYS A 37 -9.74 13.41 24.92
N VAL A 38 -10.32 12.25 25.22
CA VAL A 38 -10.30 11.10 24.32
C VAL A 38 -10.87 11.49 22.97
N ASP A 39 -10.14 11.17 21.90
CA ASP A 39 -10.63 11.26 20.53
C ASP A 39 -11.63 10.12 20.29
N TRP A 40 -12.91 10.36 20.53
CA TRP A 40 -13.95 9.35 20.36
C TRP A 40 -14.27 9.03 18.90
N GLU A 41 -13.85 9.88 17.95
CA GLU A 41 -13.97 9.58 16.52
C GLU A 41 -12.93 8.54 16.10
N ASN A 42 -11.76 8.54 16.74
CA ASN A 42 -10.69 7.61 16.42
C ASN A 42 -9.85 7.17 17.64
N PRO A 43 -10.48 6.55 18.66
CA PRO A 43 -9.86 6.35 19.97
C PRO A 43 -8.65 5.41 19.91
N PHE A 44 -8.53 4.60 18.87
CA PHE A 44 -7.42 3.65 18.71
C PHE A 44 -6.63 3.84 17.42
N LYS A 45 -6.82 4.95 16.67
CA LYS A 45 -6.30 5.10 15.31
C LYS A 45 -6.73 3.98 14.35
N SER A 46 -7.85 3.34 14.64
CA SER A 46 -8.42 2.23 13.89
C SER A 46 -9.93 2.44 13.80
N THR A 47 -10.49 2.22 12.62
CA THR A 47 -11.94 2.20 12.44
C THR A 47 -12.51 0.97 13.13
N ILE A 48 -13.22 1.18 14.23
CA ILE A 48 -13.97 0.13 14.94
C ILE A 48 -15.37 0.03 14.33
N LYS A 49 -15.88 -1.19 14.25
CA LYS A 49 -17.24 -1.45 13.79
C LYS A 49 -18.25 -0.93 14.79
N THR A 50 -19.34 -0.38 14.26
CA THR A 50 -20.48 0.05 15.05
C THR A 50 -21.51 -1.09 15.18
N GLY A 51 -22.53 -0.92 16.02
CA GLY A 51 -23.51 -1.99 16.30
C GLY A 51 -24.25 -2.50 15.05
N SER A 52 -24.46 -1.63 14.06
CA SER A 52 -25.08 -1.99 12.77
C SER A 52 -24.14 -2.73 11.81
N ASP A 53 -22.83 -2.61 12.01
CA ASP A 53 -21.82 -3.23 11.15
C ASP A 53 -21.45 -4.65 11.59
N LEU A 54 -21.96 -5.10 12.74
CA LEU A 54 -21.70 -6.40 13.33
C LEU A 54 -22.84 -7.37 13.01
N LYS A 55 -22.47 -8.54 12.49
CA LYS A 55 -23.36 -9.64 12.12
C LYS A 55 -23.38 -10.74 13.17
N TYR A 56 -22.25 -11.00 13.81
CA TYR A 56 -22.06 -12.12 14.73
C TYR A 56 -21.88 -11.67 16.18
N SER A 57 -21.58 -10.39 16.39
CA SER A 57 -21.35 -9.80 17.70
C SER A 57 -22.27 -8.62 17.97
N SER A 58 -22.39 -8.22 19.23
CA SER A 58 -23.09 -6.99 19.60
C SER A 58 -22.18 -6.08 20.43
N ARG A 59 -22.23 -4.77 20.15
CA ARG A 59 -21.57 -3.76 20.99
C ARG A 59 -22.25 -3.59 22.34
N PHE A 60 -23.50 -4.04 22.46
CA PHE A 60 -24.27 -3.93 23.69
C PHE A 60 -24.93 -5.25 24.04
N TYR A 61 -24.98 -5.58 25.31
CA TYR A 61 -25.73 -6.72 25.83
C TYR A 61 -26.66 -6.27 26.94
N THR A 62 -27.70 -7.05 27.20
CA THR A 62 -28.57 -6.83 28.35
C THR A 62 -28.02 -7.65 29.50
N ASP A 63 -27.74 -7.00 30.63
CA ASP A 63 -27.30 -7.70 31.83
C ASP A 63 -28.44 -8.46 32.52
N LYS A 64 -28.10 -9.21 33.57
CA LYS A 64 -29.05 -9.97 34.39
C LYS A 64 -30.15 -9.12 35.03
N ASP A 65 -29.94 -7.81 35.16
CA ASP A 65 -30.85 -6.85 35.77
C ASP A 65 -31.70 -6.12 34.71
N GLY A 66 -31.62 -6.54 33.43
CA GLY A 66 -32.36 -5.96 32.32
C GLY A 66 -31.77 -4.65 31.78
N LYS A 67 -30.59 -4.23 32.25
CA LYS A 67 -29.97 -2.98 31.81
C LYS A 67 -29.05 -3.21 30.62
N LYS A 68 -29.08 -2.27 29.68
CA LYS A 68 -28.20 -2.27 28.52
C LYS A 68 -26.78 -1.89 28.95
N GLN A 69 -25.83 -2.78 28.71
CA GLN A 69 -24.41 -2.60 29.00
C GLN A 69 -23.60 -2.60 27.70
N GLN A 70 -22.48 -1.88 27.70
CA GLN A 70 -21.53 -1.90 26.59
C GLN A 70 -20.59 -3.12 26.71
N SER A 71 -20.34 -3.79 25.59
CA SER A 71 -19.35 -4.87 25.51
C SER A 71 -17.95 -4.33 25.77
N ALA A 72 -17.13 -5.13 26.45
CA ALA A 72 -15.73 -4.81 26.74
C ALA A 72 -14.80 -4.97 25.51
N ILE A 73 -15.31 -5.46 24.38
CA ILE A 73 -14.53 -5.73 23.15
C ILE A 73 -14.89 -4.73 22.06
N ASN A 74 -13.88 -4.09 21.49
CA ASN A 74 -14.01 -3.35 20.23
C ASN A 74 -13.62 -4.26 19.06
N ILE A 75 -14.48 -4.34 18.06
CA ILE A 75 -14.31 -5.23 16.91
C ILE A 75 -13.92 -4.41 15.69
N VAL A 76 -12.89 -4.86 14.97
CA VAL A 76 -12.41 -4.21 13.74
C VAL A 76 -12.91 -4.97 12.51
N ASN A 77 -12.84 -6.30 12.51
CA ASN A 77 -13.31 -7.16 11.42
C ASN A 77 -14.01 -8.39 11.98
N GLU A 78 -15.02 -8.87 11.25
CA GLU A 78 -15.68 -10.16 11.53
C GLU A 78 -15.23 -11.26 10.56
N GLN A 79 -15.55 -12.51 10.90
CA GLN A 79 -15.04 -13.70 10.20
C GLN A 79 -15.26 -13.70 8.67
N ASP A 80 -16.39 -13.21 8.17
CA ASP A 80 -16.71 -13.23 6.74
C ASP A 80 -15.96 -12.17 5.93
N GLU A 81 -15.28 -11.23 6.59
CA GLU A 81 -14.64 -10.08 5.96
C GLU A 81 -13.19 -10.31 5.58
N TRP A 82 -12.52 -11.26 6.22
CA TRP A 82 -11.16 -11.66 5.89
C TRP A 82 -11.02 -12.14 4.44
N SER A 83 -12.09 -12.72 3.89
CA SER A 83 -12.18 -13.12 2.48
C SER A 83 -12.13 -11.95 1.48
N LYS A 84 -12.42 -10.73 1.93
CA LYS A 84 -12.48 -9.51 1.08
C LYS A 84 -11.16 -8.73 1.06
N TRP A 85 -10.14 -9.21 1.78
CA TRP A 85 -8.86 -8.52 1.86
C TRP A 85 -8.14 -8.55 0.52
N ALA A 86 -7.59 -7.40 0.11
CA ALA A 86 -6.95 -7.24 -1.19
C ALA A 86 -5.76 -8.20 -1.42
N THR A 87 -5.18 -8.74 -0.36
CA THR A 87 -4.14 -9.78 -0.41
C THR A 87 -4.67 -11.13 -0.86
N ASN A 88 -5.97 -11.33 -1.05
CA ASN A 88 -6.52 -12.55 -1.65
C ASN A 88 -6.42 -12.50 -3.18
N ASP A 89 -6.68 -11.32 -3.76
CA ASP A 89 -6.78 -11.15 -5.21
C ASP A 89 -5.53 -10.54 -5.86
N THR A 90 -4.59 -10.04 -5.05
CA THR A 90 -3.39 -9.37 -5.56
C THR A 90 -2.12 -9.80 -4.84
N LEU A 91 -1.00 -9.80 -5.58
CA LEU A 91 0.34 -9.96 -5.03
C LEU A 91 1.05 -8.60 -4.95
N PRO A 92 1.51 -8.21 -3.75
CA PRO A 92 2.36 -7.05 -3.58
C PRO A 92 3.69 -7.21 -4.30
N THR A 93 4.15 -6.12 -4.91
CA THR A 93 5.45 -6.02 -5.58
C THR A 93 6.61 -6.40 -4.65
N GLN A 94 6.51 -6.06 -3.36
CA GLN A 94 7.52 -6.40 -2.35
C GLN A 94 7.76 -7.91 -2.23
N PHE A 95 6.74 -8.75 -2.40
CA PHE A 95 6.88 -10.21 -2.42
C PHE A 95 7.37 -10.68 -3.78
N LEU A 96 6.62 -10.33 -4.83
CA LEU A 96 6.79 -10.94 -6.14
C LEU A 96 8.15 -10.59 -6.75
N ALA A 97 8.70 -9.40 -6.47
CA ALA A 97 10.04 -9.02 -6.89
C ALA A 97 11.17 -9.91 -6.33
N LYS A 98 10.90 -10.64 -5.23
CA LYS A 98 11.84 -11.62 -4.66
C LYS A 98 11.66 -13.02 -5.23
N GLN A 99 10.66 -13.26 -6.07
CA GLN A 99 10.33 -14.58 -6.60
C GLN A 99 10.95 -14.82 -7.99
N PRO A 100 10.94 -16.06 -8.52
CA PRO A 100 11.47 -16.35 -9.85
C PRO A 100 10.82 -15.48 -10.94
N PRO A 101 11.59 -15.00 -11.94
CA PRO A 101 11.06 -14.16 -13.04
C PRO A 101 9.87 -14.76 -13.79
N ALA A 102 9.81 -16.09 -13.92
CA ALA A 102 8.67 -16.78 -14.54
C ALA A 102 7.36 -16.57 -13.77
N LEU A 103 7.40 -16.57 -12.43
CA LEU A 103 6.22 -16.30 -11.61
C LEU A 103 5.81 -14.83 -11.72
N ILE A 104 6.78 -13.91 -11.69
CA ILE A 104 6.56 -12.47 -11.90
C ILE A 104 5.82 -12.26 -13.23
N GLN A 105 6.37 -12.81 -14.31
CA GLN A 105 5.82 -12.68 -15.66
C GLN A 105 4.40 -13.25 -15.76
N SER A 106 4.16 -14.45 -15.22
CA SER A 106 2.83 -15.09 -15.26
C SER A 106 1.78 -14.22 -14.57
N GLN A 107 2.06 -13.74 -13.35
CA GLN A 107 1.08 -12.99 -12.57
C GLN A 107 0.83 -11.59 -13.11
N LEU A 108 1.85 -10.93 -13.68
CA LEU A 108 1.66 -9.65 -14.40
C LEU A 108 0.88 -9.85 -15.71
N LYS A 109 1.17 -10.93 -16.44
CA LYS A 109 0.46 -11.25 -17.69
C LYS A 109 -1.04 -11.47 -17.44
N GLN A 110 -1.42 -12.16 -16.37
CA GLN A 110 -2.83 -12.36 -16.03
C GLN A 110 -3.57 -11.04 -15.81
N VAL A 111 -2.95 -10.05 -15.16
CA VAL A 111 -3.53 -8.71 -15.01
C VAL A 111 -3.69 -8.06 -16.39
N SER A 112 -2.63 -8.05 -17.21
CA SER A 112 -2.68 -7.48 -18.56
C SER A 112 -3.76 -8.14 -19.43
N ASP A 113 -3.87 -9.47 -19.42
CA ASP A 113 -4.86 -10.22 -20.19
C ASP A 113 -6.29 -9.93 -19.71
N SER A 114 -6.51 -9.87 -18.40
CA SER A 114 -7.80 -9.52 -17.81
C SER A 114 -8.24 -8.11 -18.20
N GLN A 115 -7.33 -7.13 -18.16
CA GLN A 115 -7.64 -5.76 -18.60
C GLN A 115 -7.90 -5.68 -20.11
N LYS A 116 -7.19 -6.45 -20.94
CA LYS A 116 -7.47 -6.54 -22.39
C LYS A 116 -8.86 -7.10 -22.67
N ALA A 117 -9.24 -8.18 -21.98
CA ALA A 117 -10.58 -8.75 -22.11
C ALA A 117 -11.65 -7.74 -21.69
N ARG A 118 -11.48 -7.10 -20.53
CA ARG A 118 -12.40 -6.05 -20.05
C ARG A 118 -12.52 -4.88 -21.03
N LEU A 119 -11.41 -4.43 -21.63
CA LEU A 119 -11.45 -3.39 -22.64
C LEU A 119 -12.25 -3.83 -23.87
N LYS A 120 -12.04 -5.05 -24.36
CA LYS A 120 -12.79 -5.64 -25.47
C LYS A 120 -14.29 -5.67 -25.18
N ASP A 121 -14.67 -6.10 -23.98
CA ASP A 121 -16.07 -6.14 -23.57
C ASP A 121 -16.68 -4.73 -23.56
N ILE A 122 -15.97 -3.74 -23.00
CA ILE A 122 -16.44 -2.35 -23.03
C ILE A 122 -16.60 -1.83 -24.48
N MET A 123 -15.67 -2.17 -25.37
CA MET A 123 -15.76 -1.76 -26.79
C MET A 123 -17.00 -2.33 -27.50
N SER A 124 -17.50 -3.50 -27.07
CA SER A 124 -18.71 -4.13 -27.63
C SER A 124 -20.04 -3.52 -27.17
N ILE A 125 -20.04 -2.60 -26.21
CA ILE A 125 -21.28 -1.96 -25.72
C ILE A 125 -21.94 -1.15 -26.86
N SER A 126 -23.25 -1.25 -27.07
CA SER A 126 -23.90 -0.54 -28.18
C SER A 126 -24.15 0.95 -27.87
N ASN A 127 -24.52 1.28 -26.63
CA ASN A 127 -24.84 2.64 -26.23
C ASN A 127 -23.56 3.48 -26.04
N ASN A 128 -23.39 4.58 -26.81
CA ASN A 128 -22.15 5.34 -26.79
C ASN A 128 -21.95 6.12 -25.49
N THR A 129 -23.03 6.58 -24.87
CA THR A 129 -22.96 7.29 -23.57
C THR A 129 -22.42 6.36 -22.47
N ILE A 130 -22.98 5.16 -22.34
CA ILE A 130 -22.52 4.14 -21.37
C ILE A 130 -21.10 3.70 -21.70
N LYS A 131 -20.83 3.41 -22.98
CA LYS A 131 -19.48 3.05 -23.44
C LYS A 131 -18.45 4.11 -23.06
N GLY A 132 -18.74 5.39 -23.34
CA GLY A 132 -17.85 6.51 -23.02
C GLY A 132 -17.54 6.61 -21.52
N ILE A 133 -18.55 6.47 -20.66
CA ILE A 133 -18.36 6.45 -19.20
C ILE A 133 -17.48 5.25 -18.79
N MET A 134 -17.78 4.05 -19.29
CA MET A 134 -17.04 2.84 -18.95
C MET A 134 -15.59 2.87 -19.45
N LEU A 135 -15.33 3.43 -20.64
CA LEU A 135 -13.98 3.63 -21.18
C LEU A 135 -13.18 4.62 -20.34
N ASN A 136 -13.77 5.73 -19.91
CA ASN A 136 -13.10 6.69 -19.03
C ASN A 136 -12.76 6.08 -17.67
N ASN A 137 -13.73 5.39 -17.04
CA ASN A 137 -13.50 4.68 -15.76
C ASN A 137 -12.43 3.59 -15.90
N PHE A 138 -12.43 2.86 -17.03
CA PHE A 138 -11.40 1.87 -17.33
C PHE A 138 -10.02 2.52 -17.47
N ALA A 139 -9.93 3.65 -18.16
CA ALA A 139 -8.67 4.37 -18.34
C ALA A 139 -8.09 4.87 -17.01
N GLU A 140 -8.93 5.44 -16.13
CA GLU A 140 -8.51 5.86 -14.79
C GLU A 140 -8.04 4.69 -13.93
N SER A 141 -8.74 3.55 -14.00
CA SER A 141 -8.33 2.31 -13.32
C SER A 141 -6.97 1.82 -13.82
N CYS A 142 -6.75 1.80 -15.13
CA CYS A 142 -5.47 1.39 -15.72
C CYS A 142 -4.32 2.34 -15.35
N ASP A 143 -4.54 3.66 -15.35
CA ASP A 143 -3.55 4.64 -14.88
C ASP A 143 -3.12 4.34 -13.44
N LYS A 144 -4.09 4.13 -12.55
CA LYS A 144 -3.82 3.84 -11.14
C LYS A 144 -3.06 2.52 -10.96
N GLN A 145 -3.47 1.47 -11.66
CA GLN A 145 -2.80 0.16 -11.61
C GLN A 145 -1.36 0.22 -12.16
N SER A 146 -1.13 1.04 -13.20
CA SER A 146 0.20 1.20 -13.81
C SER A 146 1.24 1.79 -12.85
N VAL A 147 0.79 2.43 -11.78
CA VAL A 147 1.62 3.02 -10.73
C VAL A 147 1.80 2.05 -9.55
N HIS A 148 0.72 1.41 -9.10
CA HIS A 148 0.79 0.50 -7.94
C HIS A 148 1.51 -0.82 -8.25
N LEU A 149 1.59 -1.22 -9.53
CA LEU A 149 2.30 -2.41 -10.00
C LEU A 149 1.87 -3.71 -9.30
N LYS A 150 0.62 -3.80 -8.85
CA LYS A 150 0.10 -5.04 -8.25
C LYS A 150 -0.05 -6.12 -9.32
N ALA A 151 0.37 -7.33 -9.00
CA ALA A 151 0.16 -8.50 -9.86
C ALA A 151 -1.07 -9.29 -9.42
N ALA A 152 -1.53 -10.22 -10.25
CA ALA A 152 -2.64 -11.10 -9.92
C ALA A 152 -2.30 -12.00 -8.72
N GLY A 153 -3.28 -12.22 -7.85
CA GLY A 153 -3.21 -13.20 -6.77
C GLY A 153 -2.98 -14.62 -7.29
N LEU A 154 -2.46 -15.49 -6.44
CA LEU A 154 -2.35 -16.92 -6.75
C LEU A 154 -3.69 -17.61 -6.54
N PRO A 155 -4.02 -18.65 -7.32
CA PRO A 155 -5.20 -19.47 -7.07
C PRO A 155 -5.22 -19.99 -5.62
N ARG A 156 -6.36 -19.85 -4.93
CA ARG A 156 -6.55 -20.27 -3.52
C ARG A 156 -5.61 -19.58 -2.51
N GLN A 157 -5.07 -18.41 -2.86
CA GLN A 157 -4.38 -17.56 -1.89
C GLN A 157 -5.38 -16.99 -0.89
N THR A 158 -5.04 -16.99 0.41
CA THR A 158 -5.90 -16.46 1.46
C THR A 158 -5.13 -15.62 2.47
N ALA A 159 -5.72 -14.53 2.93
CA ALA A 159 -5.35 -13.82 4.13
C ALA A 159 -5.86 -14.60 5.33
N SER A 160 -4.99 -14.85 6.30
CA SER A 160 -5.33 -15.63 7.48
C SER A 160 -4.69 -15.03 8.73
N VAL A 161 -5.45 -15.03 9.82
CA VAL A 161 -4.91 -14.74 11.16
C VAL A 161 -4.06 -15.92 11.59
N ILE A 162 -2.89 -15.63 12.17
CA ILE A 162 -2.07 -16.69 12.79
C ILE A 162 -2.46 -16.85 14.25
N LEU A 163 -2.73 -18.09 14.63
CA LEU A 163 -2.98 -18.50 16.00
C LEU A 163 -1.88 -19.49 16.40
N PRO A 164 -1.58 -19.62 17.71
CA PRO A 164 -0.73 -20.70 18.16
C PRO A 164 -1.42 -22.00 17.77
N GLY A 165 -0.67 -22.94 17.20
CA GLY A 165 -1.15 -24.28 16.87
C GLY A 165 -0.67 -25.27 17.94
N PRO A 166 -1.44 -25.55 19.01
CA PRO A 166 -1.00 -26.48 20.03
C PRO A 166 -0.70 -27.86 19.41
N ASN A 167 0.47 -28.41 19.73
CA ASN A 167 0.96 -29.69 19.19
C ASN A 167 1.08 -29.75 17.65
N VAL A 168 1.03 -28.61 16.96
CA VAL A 168 1.44 -28.54 15.55
C VAL A 168 2.96 -28.64 15.53
N LYS A 169 3.49 -29.58 14.75
CA LYS A 169 4.95 -29.78 14.68
C LYS A 169 5.63 -28.65 13.92
N GLU A 170 6.92 -28.47 14.16
CA GLU A 170 7.74 -27.61 13.33
C GLU A 170 7.67 -28.06 11.85
N GLY A 171 7.54 -27.11 10.93
CA GLY A 171 7.36 -27.39 9.50
C GLY A 171 5.94 -27.81 9.09
N GLU A 172 5.00 -27.94 10.04
CA GLU A 172 3.59 -28.20 9.78
C GLU A 172 2.72 -26.95 10.02
N VAL A 173 1.50 -26.99 9.47
CA VAL A 173 0.48 -25.96 9.68
C VAL A 173 -0.91 -26.59 9.70
N PHE A 174 -1.72 -26.18 10.68
CA PHE A 174 -3.15 -26.46 10.67
C PHE A 174 -3.86 -25.37 9.85
N ALA A 175 -4.35 -25.70 8.65
CA ALA A 175 -4.97 -24.75 7.74
C ALA A 175 -6.17 -25.39 7.02
N PRO A 176 -7.38 -25.30 7.58
CA PRO A 176 -8.56 -26.01 7.08
C PRO A 176 -8.95 -25.72 5.62
N ASN A 177 -8.69 -24.50 5.14
CA ASN A 177 -8.90 -24.11 3.74
C ASN A 177 -8.02 -24.86 2.72
N TYR A 178 -7.00 -25.58 3.20
CA TYR A 178 -6.02 -26.27 2.38
C TYR A 178 -6.12 -27.78 2.52
N LYS A 179 -5.69 -28.51 1.49
CA LYS A 179 -5.77 -29.98 1.51
C LYS A 179 -4.70 -30.54 2.42
N ASN A 180 -5.00 -31.57 3.19
CA ASN A 180 -4.01 -32.26 4.00
C ASN A 180 -2.86 -32.78 3.12
N GLY A 181 -1.61 -32.56 3.54
CA GLY A 181 -0.40 -32.86 2.77
C GLY A 181 0.00 -31.83 1.71
N GLU A 182 -0.84 -30.82 1.44
CA GLU A 182 -0.49 -29.70 0.54
C GLU A 182 0.65 -28.87 1.15
N LYS A 183 1.54 -28.33 0.31
CA LYS A 183 2.55 -27.38 0.76
C LYS A 183 2.05 -25.96 0.58
N ILE A 184 2.17 -25.13 1.60
CA ILE A 184 1.82 -23.71 1.54
C ILE A 184 3.00 -22.86 2.00
N ALA A 185 3.21 -21.72 1.34
CA ALA A 185 4.09 -20.65 1.81
C ALA A 185 3.28 -19.66 2.62
N LEU A 186 3.86 -19.17 3.71
CA LEU A 186 3.30 -18.06 4.48
C LEU A 186 4.13 -16.80 4.27
N VAL A 187 3.46 -15.67 4.09
CA VAL A 187 4.12 -14.37 3.96
C VAL A 187 3.43 -13.37 4.88
N ARG A 188 4.16 -12.86 5.86
CA ARG A 188 3.79 -11.63 6.58
C ARG A 188 4.37 -10.43 5.83
N TYR A 189 3.62 -9.35 5.78
CA TYR A 189 4.07 -8.11 5.15
C TYR A 189 4.27 -7.02 6.21
N PRO A 190 5.33 -6.21 6.11
CA PRO A 190 6.45 -6.33 5.17
C PRO A 190 7.36 -7.53 5.48
N HIS A 191 8.15 -7.97 4.50
CA HIS A 191 9.24 -8.96 4.73
C HIS A 191 10.52 -8.54 3.99
N GLY A 192 11.67 -8.80 4.61
CA GLY A 192 13.01 -8.44 4.19
C GLY A 192 13.60 -9.37 3.12
N GLY A 193 13.25 -10.65 3.12
CA GLY A 193 13.85 -11.63 2.20
C GLY A 193 13.10 -12.95 2.11
N LYS A 194 13.62 -13.88 1.30
CA LYS A 194 13.05 -15.24 1.16
C LYS A 194 13.20 -16.06 2.44
N PHE A 195 14.15 -15.71 3.29
CA PHE A 195 14.38 -16.34 4.59
C PHE A 195 13.26 -16.07 5.61
N GLU A 196 12.34 -15.14 5.33
CA GLU A 196 11.14 -14.87 6.13
C GLU A 196 9.86 -15.52 5.54
N ILE A 197 10.02 -16.42 4.56
CA ILE A 197 8.91 -17.08 3.86
C ILE A 197 8.98 -18.58 4.19
N PRO A 198 8.41 -19.06 5.30
CA PRO A 198 8.36 -20.50 5.59
C PRO A 198 7.49 -21.23 4.56
N ILE A 199 7.90 -22.44 4.20
CA ILE A 199 7.07 -23.41 3.45
C ILE A 199 6.73 -24.55 4.41
N LEU A 200 5.43 -24.76 4.62
CA LEU A 200 4.90 -25.69 5.61
C LEU A 200 4.05 -26.76 4.92
N THR A 201 3.97 -27.93 5.55
CA THR A 201 3.07 -29.01 5.14
C THR A 201 1.76 -28.90 5.91
N VAL A 202 0.64 -28.87 5.20
CA VAL A 202 -0.68 -28.80 5.82
C VAL A 202 -0.99 -30.11 6.54
N ASN A 203 -1.19 -30.03 7.85
CA ASN A 203 -1.65 -31.13 8.70
C ASN A 203 -2.94 -30.73 9.41
N ASN A 204 -4.05 -31.05 8.79
CA ASN A 204 -5.38 -30.79 9.33
C ASN A 204 -5.86 -31.90 10.27
N ASN A 205 -5.00 -32.84 10.70
CA ASN A 205 -5.40 -33.92 11.59
C ASN A 205 -5.16 -33.63 13.08
N ASN A 206 -4.59 -32.47 13.42
CA ASN A 206 -4.33 -32.09 14.81
C ASN A 206 -5.65 -31.86 15.60
N PRO A 207 -6.01 -32.70 16.59
CA PRO A 207 -7.28 -32.60 17.30
C PRO A 207 -7.42 -31.32 18.15
N MET A 208 -6.31 -30.84 18.71
CA MET A 208 -6.31 -29.67 19.58
C MET A 208 -6.46 -28.38 18.76
N ALA A 209 -5.76 -28.29 17.63
CA ALA A 209 -5.93 -27.20 16.68
C ALA A 209 -7.36 -27.20 16.08
N LYS A 210 -7.92 -28.36 15.73
CA LYS A 210 -9.33 -28.47 15.32
C LYS A 210 -10.30 -27.94 16.36
N LYS A 211 -10.10 -28.31 17.63
CA LYS A 211 -10.97 -27.87 18.74
C LYS A 211 -10.86 -26.36 18.99
N MET A 212 -9.64 -25.81 18.89
CA MET A 212 -9.38 -24.40 19.16
C MET A 212 -9.78 -23.48 18.01
N ILE A 213 -9.42 -23.83 16.77
CA ILE A 213 -9.54 -22.98 15.59
C ILE A 213 -10.82 -23.28 14.80
N GLY A 214 -11.30 -24.52 14.87
CA GLY A 214 -12.42 -25.02 14.08
C GLY A 214 -11.95 -25.83 12.87
N ALA A 215 -12.61 -26.95 12.61
CA ALA A 215 -12.30 -27.84 11.48
C ALA A 215 -12.66 -27.23 10.12
N ASP A 216 -13.54 -26.23 10.09
CA ASP A 216 -14.02 -25.55 8.88
C ASP A 216 -13.63 -24.06 8.86
N SER A 217 -12.61 -23.68 9.64
CA SER A 217 -12.18 -22.28 9.74
C SER A 217 -11.69 -21.75 8.39
N THR A 218 -12.29 -20.65 7.94
CA THR A 218 -11.91 -19.99 6.69
C THR A 218 -10.94 -18.82 6.90
N THR A 219 -10.65 -18.46 8.16
CA THR A 219 -10.02 -17.19 8.53
C THR A 219 -8.72 -17.34 9.29
N ALA A 220 -8.52 -18.45 10.00
CA ALA A 220 -7.40 -18.64 10.90
C ALA A 220 -6.63 -19.92 10.61
N ILE A 221 -5.33 -19.87 10.85
CA ILE A 221 -4.42 -21.02 10.77
C ILE A 221 -3.67 -21.19 12.09
N GLY A 222 -3.28 -22.43 12.40
CA GLY A 222 -2.47 -22.77 13.56
C GLY A 222 -1.04 -23.09 13.14
N ILE A 223 -0.05 -22.38 13.69
CA ILE A 223 1.38 -22.62 13.41
C ILE A 223 2.18 -22.85 14.69
N HIS A 224 3.32 -23.52 14.54
CA HIS A 224 4.33 -23.62 15.58
C HIS A 224 4.96 -22.25 15.88
N HIS A 225 5.44 -22.00 17.10
CA HIS A 225 5.99 -20.69 17.48
C HIS A 225 7.26 -20.32 16.70
N THR A 226 8.14 -21.30 16.41
CA THR A 226 9.36 -21.05 15.59
C THR A 226 9.03 -20.60 14.17
N THR A 227 7.87 -21.02 13.63
CA THR A 227 7.37 -20.51 12.35
C THR A 227 7.00 -19.03 12.44
N ALA A 228 6.39 -18.59 13.54
CA ALA A 228 6.04 -17.19 13.77
C ALA A 228 7.31 -16.32 13.87
N GLU A 229 8.34 -16.80 14.56
CA GLU A 229 9.65 -16.13 14.65
C GLU A 229 10.26 -15.90 13.26
N GLN A 230 10.17 -16.87 12.35
CA GLN A 230 10.64 -16.73 10.97
C GLN A 230 9.85 -15.68 10.17
N LEU A 231 8.58 -15.43 10.48
CA LEU A 231 7.69 -14.51 9.75
C LEU A 231 7.94 -13.03 10.11
N SER A 232 9.18 -12.57 9.93
CA SER A 232 9.59 -11.20 10.29
C SER A 232 9.35 -10.88 11.78
N GLY A 233 9.61 -11.86 12.67
CA GLY A 233 9.32 -11.74 14.10
C GLY A 233 7.83 -11.57 14.38
N ALA A 234 7.00 -12.42 13.78
CA ALA A 234 5.56 -12.43 14.06
C ALA A 234 5.30 -12.99 15.45
N ASP A 235 4.18 -12.58 16.03
CA ASP A 235 3.64 -13.17 17.25
C ASP A 235 2.17 -13.57 17.04
N PHE A 236 1.46 -13.82 18.14
CA PHE A 236 0.06 -14.25 18.11
C PHE A 236 -0.89 -13.17 18.66
N ASP A 237 -0.52 -11.90 18.59
CA ASP A 237 -1.30 -10.78 19.15
C ASP A 237 -2.37 -10.22 18.20
N GLY A 238 -2.53 -10.84 17.02
CA GLY A 238 -3.40 -10.38 15.94
C GLY A 238 -2.70 -10.33 14.58
N ASP A 239 -1.46 -10.79 14.49
CA ASP A 239 -0.72 -10.90 13.25
C ASP A 239 -1.44 -11.75 12.19
N THR A 240 -1.19 -11.40 10.94
CA THR A 240 -1.83 -12.02 9.78
C THR A 240 -0.79 -12.37 8.73
N VAL A 241 -1.09 -13.41 7.96
CA VAL A 241 -0.26 -13.87 6.86
C VAL A 241 -1.09 -14.04 5.61
N THR A 242 -0.41 -13.95 4.47
CA THR A 242 -0.93 -14.47 3.22
C THR A 242 -0.45 -15.91 3.03
N CYS A 243 -1.40 -16.83 2.98
CA CYS A 243 -1.20 -18.24 2.69
C CYS A 243 -1.23 -18.46 1.18
N MET A 244 -0.21 -19.13 0.64
CA MET A 244 -0.07 -19.35 -0.80
C MET A 244 0.23 -20.82 -1.08
N PRO A 245 -0.66 -21.56 -1.77
CA PRO A 245 -0.42 -22.97 -2.06
C PRO A 245 0.65 -23.14 -3.15
N LEU A 246 1.52 -24.13 -2.96
CA LEU A 246 2.54 -24.52 -3.93
C LEU A 246 2.02 -25.68 -4.79
N ASN A 247 2.42 -25.69 -6.05
CA ASN A 247 2.19 -26.81 -6.96
C ASN A 247 3.23 -26.78 -8.09
N SER A 248 3.11 -27.67 -9.09
CA SER A 248 4.04 -27.74 -10.22
C SER A 248 4.16 -26.45 -11.03
N ARG A 249 3.14 -25.58 -11.00
CA ARG A 249 3.12 -24.27 -11.68
C ARG A 249 3.47 -23.10 -10.74
N ILE A 250 3.21 -23.25 -9.45
CA ILE A 250 3.45 -22.21 -8.43
C ILE A 250 4.68 -22.59 -7.59
N ASN A 251 5.83 -22.06 -7.99
CA ASN A 251 7.10 -22.28 -7.31
C ASN A 251 7.52 -21.00 -6.55
N ILE A 252 7.17 -20.96 -5.26
CA ILE A 252 7.60 -19.91 -4.34
C ILE A 252 8.96 -20.29 -3.76
N LYS A 253 9.93 -19.37 -3.86
CA LYS A 253 11.26 -19.55 -3.29
C LYS A 253 11.28 -19.08 -1.84
N SER A 254 11.75 -19.99 -1.00
CA SER A 254 12.04 -19.81 0.42
C SER A 254 13.53 -20.03 0.68
N GLN A 255 14.02 -19.54 1.81
CA GLN A 255 15.35 -19.82 2.35
C GLN A 255 15.21 -20.20 3.84
N PRO A 256 16.19 -20.92 4.40
CA PRO A 256 16.24 -21.15 5.84
C PRO A 256 16.20 -19.84 6.63
N ALA A 257 15.57 -19.87 7.80
CA ALA A 257 15.55 -18.72 8.69
C ALA A 257 16.98 -18.33 9.08
N VAL A 258 17.24 -17.02 9.15
CA VAL A 258 18.55 -16.52 9.57
C VAL A 258 18.53 -16.38 11.08
N LYS A 259 19.21 -17.27 11.79
CA LYS A 259 19.26 -17.26 13.26
C LYS A 259 19.70 -15.92 13.84
N SER A 260 20.69 -15.27 13.20
CA SER A 260 21.16 -13.95 13.65
C SER A 260 20.13 -12.82 13.49
N LEU A 261 19.02 -13.02 12.76
CA LEU A 261 17.88 -12.10 12.72
C LEU A 261 16.86 -12.43 13.81
N ILE A 262 16.55 -13.71 14.02
CA ILE A 262 15.61 -14.16 15.04
C ILE A 262 16.09 -13.74 16.43
N ASP A 263 17.37 -13.96 16.72
CA ASP A 263 17.97 -13.69 18.03
C ASP A 263 18.32 -12.19 18.22
N PHE A 264 18.04 -11.34 17.22
CA PHE A 264 18.45 -9.93 17.27
C PHE A 264 17.40 -9.08 17.99
N GLU A 265 17.79 -8.51 19.13
CA GLU A 265 16.96 -7.59 19.91
C GLU A 265 17.46 -6.13 19.81
N PRO A 266 16.83 -5.28 18.96
CA PRO A 266 17.28 -3.90 18.75
C PRO A 266 17.33 -3.04 20.01
N LYS A 267 16.40 -3.29 20.94
CA LYS A 267 16.23 -2.49 22.18
C LYS A 267 17.37 -2.70 23.15
N VAL A 268 17.95 -3.90 23.15
CA VAL A 268 19.11 -4.25 23.98
C VAL A 268 20.37 -3.82 23.27
N ALA A 269 20.54 -4.22 22.00
CA ALA A 269 21.77 -3.99 21.25
C ALA A 269 22.09 -2.50 21.02
N TYR A 270 21.05 -1.68 20.81
CA TYR A 270 21.21 -0.26 20.46
C TYR A 270 20.52 0.68 21.44
N LYS A 271 20.51 0.35 22.74
CA LYS A 271 19.98 1.22 23.79
C LYS A 271 20.62 2.63 23.71
N GLY A 272 19.78 3.66 23.78
CA GLY A 272 20.27 5.04 23.83
C GLY A 272 21.01 5.34 25.13
N PHE A 273 21.86 6.36 25.08
CA PHE A 273 22.59 6.89 26.23
C PHE A 273 22.11 8.29 26.60
N GLU A 274 22.42 8.72 27.81
CA GLU A 274 22.01 10.04 28.32
C GLU A 274 22.62 11.18 27.48
N GLY A 275 21.82 12.21 27.20
CA GLY A 275 22.23 13.32 26.32
C GLY A 275 22.23 12.99 24.81
N MET A 276 21.92 11.75 24.40
CA MET A 276 21.83 11.39 22.98
C MET A 276 20.65 12.10 22.30
N LYS A 277 20.91 12.72 21.15
CA LYS A 277 19.86 13.27 20.29
C LYS A 277 19.01 12.14 19.71
N VAL A 278 17.76 12.05 20.17
CA VAL A 278 16.77 11.09 19.66
C VAL A 278 16.28 11.52 18.28
N ILE A 279 16.18 10.57 17.35
CA ILE A 279 15.63 10.80 16.02
C ILE A 279 14.15 11.19 16.14
N SER A 280 13.69 12.17 15.35
CA SER A 280 12.28 12.56 15.37
C SER A 280 11.41 11.44 14.76
N LYS A 281 10.11 11.38 15.10
CA LYS A 281 9.17 10.42 14.49
C LYS A 281 9.16 10.49 12.96
N LYS A 282 9.22 11.71 12.42
CA LYS A 282 9.25 11.97 10.98
C LYS A 282 10.52 11.44 10.33
N ASP A 283 11.67 11.69 10.94
CA ASP A 283 12.95 11.24 10.42
C ASP A 283 13.09 9.73 10.53
N SER A 284 12.58 9.12 11.60
CA SER A 284 12.51 7.66 11.78
C SER A 284 11.73 7.00 10.63
N GLY A 285 10.55 7.52 10.30
CA GLY A 285 9.76 7.04 9.17
C GLY A 285 10.47 7.26 7.82
N THR A 286 11.21 8.36 7.68
CA THR A 286 12.01 8.63 6.48
C THR A 286 13.15 7.64 6.32
N GLU A 287 13.89 7.33 7.40
CA GLU A 287 14.96 6.33 7.38
C GLU A 287 14.41 4.92 7.11
N MET A 288 13.26 4.57 7.70
CA MET A 288 12.55 3.32 7.42
C MET A 288 12.23 3.19 5.91
N GLY A 289 11.75 4.25 5.27
CA GLY A 289 11.51 4.25 3.82
C GLY A 289 12.79 4.05 3.00
N LYS A 290 13.87 4.75 3.37
CA LYS A 290 15.16 4.64 2.68
C LYS A 290 15.77 3.24 2.76
N ILE A 291 15.73 2.61 3.94
CA ILE A 291 16.26 1.26 4.13
C ILE A 291 15.38 0.21 3.44
N THR A 292 14.06 0.34 3.48
CA THR A 292 13.14 -0.55 2.75
C THR A 292 13.41 -0.53 1.25
N ASN A 293 13.66 0.66 0.70
CA ASN A 293 14.07 0.81 -0.70
C ASN A 293 15.43 0.14 -0.97
N LEU A 294 16.38 0.19 -0.01
CA LEU A 294 17.70 -0.42 -0.16
C LEU A 294 17.60 -1.95 -0.15
N ILE A 295 16.84 -2.53 0.79
CA ILE A 295 16.56 -3.96 0.85
C ILE A 295 15.92 -4.44 -0.45
N THR A 296 14.96 -3.66 -0.98
CA THR A 296 14.29 -3.96 -2.25
C THR A 296 15.30 -3.99 -3.40
N ASP A 297 16.13 -2.96 -3.55
CA ASP A 297 17.17 -2.90 -4.58
C ASP A 297 18.14 -4.08 -4.47
N MET A 298 18.69 -4.31 -3.28
CA MET A 298 19.65 -5.39 -3.02
C MET A 298 19.08 -6.76 -3.35
N THR A 299 17.83 -7.01 -2.96
CA THR A 299 17.18 -8.30 -3.23
C THR A 299 16.95 -8.52 -4.71
N MET A 300 16.57 -7.48 -5.45
CA MET A 300 16.35 -7.56 -6.90
C MET A 300 17.65 -7.79 -7.69
N ILE A 301 18.74 -7.16 -7.24
CA ILE A 301 20.08 -7.30 -7.81
C ILE A 301 20.67 -8.70 -7.52
N GLY A 302 20.13 -9.41 -6.53
CA GLY A 302 20.64 -10.71 -6.08
C GLY A 302 21.83 -10.57 -5.14
N ALA A 303 21.83 -9.54 -4.28
CA ALA A 303 22.83 -9.35 -3.24
C ALA A 303 22.95 -10.60 -2.33
N PRO A 304 24.14 -10.89 -1.77
CA PRO A 304 24.31 -11.92 -0.77
C PRO A 304 23.34 -11.74 0.41
N VAL A 305 22.90 -12.87 0.99
CA VAL A 305 21.95 -12.86 2.10
C VAL A 305 22.51 -12.09 3.31
N SER A 306 23.82 -12.16 3.57
CA SER A 306 24.49 -11.41 4.65
C SER A 306 24.27 -9.90 4.53
N ASP A 307 24.48 -9.34 3.34
CA ASP A 307 24.31 -7.92 3.09
C ASP A 307 22.84 -7.51 3.30
N VAL A 308 21.89 -8.33 2.85
CA VAL A 308 20.45 -8.08 3.04
C VAL A 308 20.09 -8.16 4.53
N VAL A 309 20.65 -9.12 5.27
CA VAL A 309 20.46 -9.29 6.71
C VAL A 309 20.92 -8.05 7.48
N ASP A 310 22.08 -7.48 7.16
CA ASP A 310 22.56 -6.24 7.80
C ASP A 310 21.58 -5.07 7.58
N ALA A 311 21.07 -4.93 6.36
CA ALA A 311 20.06 -3.92 6.04
C ALA A 311 18.73 -4.16 6.79
N VAL A 312 18.31 -5.42 6.96
CA VAL A 312 17.12 -5.80 7.73
C VAL A 312 17.31 -5.51 9.22
N LYS A 313 18.46 -5.85 9.82
CA LYS A 313 18.77 -5.51 11.23
C LYS A 313 18.72 -4.01 11.47
N PHE A 314 19.32 -3.23 10.57
CA PHE A 314 19.22 -1.77 10.66
C PHE A 314 17.76 -1.29 10.55
N SER A 315 16.96 -1.89 9.67
CA SER A 315 15.52 -1.58 9.57
C SER A 315 14.79 -1.85 10.90
N MET A 316 15.08 -2.97 11.57
CA MET A 316 14.50 -3.28 12.89
C MET A 316 14.85 -2.20 13.94
N VAL A 317 16.10 -1.72 13.95
CA VAL A 317 16.51 -0.60 14.83
C VAL A 317 15.78 0.70 14.43
N ALA A 318 15.69 1.01 13.14
CA ALA A 318 15.11 2.25 12.64
C ALA A 318 13.59 2.38 12.92
N ILE A 319 12.86 1.26 12.96
CA ILE A 319 11.42 1.21 13.28
C ILE A 319 11.18 1.64 14.73
N ASP A 320 11.99 1.11 15.65
CA ASP A 320 11.84 1.35 17.09
C ASP A 320 12.62 2.58 17.60
N ALA A 321 13.50 3.17 16.78
CA ALA A 321 14.45 4.20 17.20
C ALA A 321 13.79 5.40 17.88
N HIS A 322 12.71 5.96 17.33
CA HIS A 322 12.00 7.06 17.98
C HIS A 322 11.30 6.64 19.28
N LYS A 323 10.62 5.48 19.26
CA LYS A 323 9.80 5.00 20.39
C LYS A 323 10.65 4.59 21.59
N HIS A 324 11.79 3.96 21.34
CA HIS A 324 12.68 3.40 22.34
C HIS A 324 14.00 4.16 22.49
N LYS A 325 14.13 5.34 21.84
CA LYS A 325 15.32 6.21 21.89
C LYS A 325 16.61 5.45 21.52
N LEU A 326 16.57 4.63 20.47
CA LEU A 326 17.71 3.77 20.09
C LEU A 326 18.82 4.55 19.36
N ASN A 327 20.06 4.10 19.50
CA ASN A 327 21.24 4.67 18.87
C ASN A 327 21.35 4.25 17.39
N ILE A 328 20.50 4.85 16.56
CA ILE A 328 20.43 4.55 15.11
C ILE A 328 21.73 4.89 14.37
N LYS A 329 22.50 5.88 14.83
CA LYS A 329 23.77 6.27 14.19
C LYS A 329 24.83 5.20 14.36
N GLN A 330 24.85 4.52 15.51
CA GLN A 330 25.76 3.40 15.73
C GLN A 330 25.33 2.21 14.87
N ALA A 331 24.03 1.88 14.84
CA ALA A 331 23.51 0.83 13.98
C ALA A 331 23.82 1.06 12.49
N GLU A 332 23.77 2.31 12.00
CA GLU A 332 24.13 2.62 10.61
C GLU A 332 25.58 2.22 10.27
N LYS A 333 26.49 2.38 11.23
CA LYS A 333 27.91 2.03 11.10
C LYS A 333 28.13 0.52 11.20
N ASP A 334 27.57 -0.09 12.24
CA ASP A 334 27.76 -1.53 12.53
C ASP A 334 27.20 -2.42 11.42
N PHE A 335 26.12 -1.99 10.77
CA PHE A 335 25.50 -2.68 9.64
C PHE A 335 25.93 -2.10 8.28
N HIS A 336 26.98 -1.29 8.25
CA HIS A 336 27.65 -0.83 7.03
C HIS A 336 26.71 -0.21 5.97
N ILE A 337 25.69 0.54 6.41
CA ILE A 337 24.60 0.97 5.52
C ILE A 337 25.10 1.91 4.42
N LYS A 338 26.14 2.71 4.69
CA LYS A 338 26.74 3.62 3.70
C LYS A 338 27.51 2.83 2.63
N GLU A 339 28.21 1.79 3.05
CA GLU A 339 28.96 0.88 2.21
C GLU A 339 28.01 0.06 1.33
N LEU A 340 26.90 -0.44 1.90
CA LEU A 340 25.84 -1.12 1.14
C LEU A 340 25.21 -0.19 0.10
N LYS A 341 24.89 1.06 0.46
CA LYS A 341 24.42 2.07 -0.50
C LYS A 341 25.46 2.30 -1.61
N LYS A 342 26.73 2.46 -1.27
CA LYS A 342 27.80 2.64 -2.26
C LYS A 342 27.92 1.42 -3.19
N LYS A 343 27.89 0.21 -2.63
CA LYS A 343 28.02 -1.05 -3.37
C LYS A 343 26.86 -1.30 -4.34
N TYR A 344 25.63 -1.07 -3.90
CA TYR A 344 24.43 -1.43 -4.69
C TYR A 344 23.79 -0.26 -5.43
N ARG A 345 24.18 0.99 -5.14
CA ARG A 345 23.60 2.20 -5.74
C ARG A 345 24.64 3.22 -6.23
N GLY A 346 25.93 2.91 -6.09
CA GLY A 346 27.05 3.71 -6.61
C GLY A 346 27.58 4.82 -5.69
N SER A 347 26.83 5.26 -4.67
CA SER A 347 27.29 6.29 -3.71
C SER A 347 26.68 6.08 -2.32
N ALA A 348 27.40 6.51 -1.27
CA ALA A 348 26.92 6.47 0.11
C ALA A 348 25.65 7.33 0.32
N ASN A 349 25.47 8.37 -0.50
CA ASN A 349 24.31 9.26 -0.47
C ASN A 349 23.28 8.92 -1.58
N ALA A 350 23.43 7.77 -2.26
CA ALA A 350 22.54 7.41 -3.35
C ALA A 350 21.12 7.08 -2.86
N GLY A 351 20.14 7.61 -3.59
CA GLY A 351 18.72 7.27 -3.43
C GLY A 351 18.35 5.93 -4.06
N ALA A 352 17.06 5.71 -4.25
CA ALA A 352 16.52 4.54 -4.93
C ALA A 352 17.14 4.29 -6.32
N SER A 353 17.47 3.04 -6.62
CA SER A 353 18.23 2.67 -7.83
C SER A 353 17.47 1.80 -8.84
N THR A 354 16.43 1.09 -8.41
CA THR A 354 15.60 0.25 -9.28
C THR A 354 14.22 0.88 -9.51
N LEU A 355 13.51 0.41 -10.52
CA LEU A 355 12.13 0.80 -10.83
C LEU A 355 11.23 0.80 -9.60
N LEU A 356 11.27 -0.28 -8.81
CA LEU A 356 10.34 -0.51 -7.70
C LEU A 356 10.61 0.39 -6.50
N SER A 357 11.87 0.74 -6.24
CA SER A 357 12.22 1.70 -5.20
C SER A 357 12.10 3.15 -5.66
N ARG A 358 12.31 3.42 -6.95
CA ARG A 358 12.12 4.75 -7.54
C ARG A 358 10.64 5.10 -7.66
N SER A 359 9.78 4.13 -7.93
CA SER A 359 8.33 4.36 -8.02
C SER A 359 7.70 4.74 -6.69
N THR A 360 8.25 4.29 -5.56
CA THR A 360 7.79 4.64 -4.20
C THR A 360 8.40 5.94 -3.69
N SER A 361 9.39 6.49 -4.40
CA SER A 361 10.03 7.74 -4.02
C SER A 361 9.15 8.92 -4.46
N PRO A 362 8.83 9.86 -3.55
CA PRO A 362 7.99 11.00 -3.89
C PRO A 362 8.68 11.84 -4.96
N THR A 363 7.96 12.10 -6.06
CA THR A 363 8.42 13.03 -7.09
C THR A 363 7.63 14.32 -6.96
N TYR A 364 8.33 15.44 -6.86
CA TYR A 364 7.71 16.76 -6.76
C TYR A 364 7.76 17.46 -8.11
N ILE A 365 6.58 17.82 -8.60
CA ILE A 365 6.41 18.61 -9.81
C ILE A 365 5.73 19.92 -9.48
N LEU A 366 5.85 20.92 -10.36
CA LEU A 366 5.03 22.13 -10.25
C LEU A 366 3.55 21.76 -10.23
N ASP A 367 2.80 22.46 -9.38
CA ASP A 367 1.35 22.30 -9.27
C ASP A 367 0.71 22.49 -10.65
N ARG A 368 -0.05 21.49 -11.11
CA ARG A 368 -0.61 21.43 -12.46
C ARG A 368 -2.00 20.83 -12.46
N VAL A 369 -2.81 21.24 -13.43
CA VAL A 369 -4.17 20.73 -13.66
C VAL A 369 -4.31 20.30 -15.12
N GLU A 370 -5.21 19.36 -15.39
CA GLU A 370 -5.54 19.00 -16.77
C GLU A 370 -6.16 20.23 -17.47
N LYS A 371 -5.68 20.54 -18.68
CA LYS A 371 -6.20 21.64 -19.50
C LYS A 371 -7.64 21.33 -19.92
N ARG A 372 -8.48 22.36 -19.95
CA ARG A 372 -9.79 22.24 -20.60
C ARG A 372 -9.57 22.20 -22.11
N VAL A 373 -10.43 21.49 -22.84
CA VAL A 373 -10.36 21.38 -24.31
C VAL A 373 -10.32 22.76 -24.97
N SER A 374 -11.08 23.73 -24.44
CA SER A 374 -11.12 25.12 -24.93
C SER A 374 -9.81 25.89 -24.78
N GLU A 375 -8.85 25.39 -23.99
CA GLU A 375 -7.56 26.03 -23.71
C GLU A 375 -6.40 25.36 -24.46
N MET A 376 -6.69 24.32 -25.24
CA MET A 376 -5.68 23.54 -25.96
C MET A 376 -5.36 24.20 -27.31
N THR A 377 -4.09 24.24 -27.66
CA THR A 377 -3.65 24.56 -29.02
C THR A 377 -4.09 23.45 -30.00
N PRO A 378 -4.12 23.69 -31.32
CA PRO A 378 -4.46 22.65 -32.30
C PRO A 378 -3.60 21.38 -32.19
N ALA A 379 -2.31 21.53 -31.89
CA ALA A 379 -1.39 20.41 -31.70
C ALA A 379 -1.71 19.62 -30.41
N GLU A 380 -1.98 20.32 -29.31
CA GLU A 380 -2.38 19.69 -28.04
C GLU A 380 -3.74 19.00 -28.16
N TYR A 381 -4.68 19.59 -28.89
CA TYR A 381 -5.99 18.99 -29.15
C TYR A 381 -5.86 17.70 -29.95
N LYS A 382 -4.95 17.64 -30.94
CA LYS A 382 -4.63 16.40 -31.67
C LYS A 382 -4.10 15.31 -30.73
N GLN A 383 -3.17 15.64 -29.83
CA GLN A 383 -2.68 14.70 -28.83
C GLN A 383 -3.79 14.26 -27.87
N TRP A 384 -4.65 15.19 -27.44
CA TRP A 384 -5.81 14.86 -26.62
C TRP A 384 -6.76 13.92 -27.37
N LYS A 385 -7.06 14.12 -28.65
CA LYS A 385 -7.86 13.17 -29.44
C LYS A 385 -7.23 11.78 -29.56
N GLU A 386 -5.90 11.69 -29.45
CA GLU A 386 -5.14 10.43 -29.39
C GLU A 386 -5.07 9.79 -27.99
N GLY A 387 -5.80 10.32 -27.01
CA GLY A 387 -5.94 9.73 -25.67
C GLY A 387 -4.92 10.23 -24.63
N TYR A 388 -4.04 11.18 -24.97
CA TYR A 388 -3.09 11.79 -24.03
C TYR A 388 -3.77 12.78 -23.09
N LYS A 389 -3.29 12.87 -21.85
CA LYS A 389 -3.71 13.91 -20.89
C LYS A 389 -2.80 15.13 -21.06
N ILE A 390 -3.40 16.30 -21.21
CA ILE A 390 -2.67 17.56 -21.44
C ILE A 390 -2.78 18.42 -20.18
N TYR A 391 -1.66 18.91 -19.68
CA TYR A 391 -1.60 19.65 -18.41
C TYR A 391 -1.18 21.10 -18.62
N LYS A 392 -1.60 21.96 -17.69
CA LYS A 392 -1.05 23.32 -17.50
C LYS A 392 -0.63 23.50 -16.05
N ASN A 393 0.49 24.19 -15.84
CA ASN A 393 0.90 24.61 -14.50
C ASN A 393 -0.10 25.64 -13.97
N THR A 394 -0.45 25.55 -12.69
CA THR A 394 -1.34 26.51 -12.03
C THR A 394 -0.64 27.83 -11.73
N ASN A 395 0.71 27.82 -11.76
CA ASN A 395 1.58 28.93 -11.42
C ASN A 395 1.32 29.52 -10.01
N LYS A 396 0.66 28.76 -9.14
CA LYS A 396 0.38 29.17 -7.76
C LYS A 396 1.68 29.26 -6.96
N LEU A 397 1.73 30.22 -6.05
CA LEU A 397 2.87 30.47 -5.18
C LEU A 397 2.39 30.54 -3.72
N SER A 398 3.26 30.14 -2.80
CA SER A 398 3.05 30.23 -1.36
C SER A 398 4.05 31.22 -0.77
N ARG A 399 3.58 32.14 0.09
CA ARG A 399 4.44 33.08 0.79
C ARG A 399 4.98 32.43 2.06
N GLY A 400 6.30 32.35 2.18
CA GLY A 400 6.98 31.88 3.37
C GLY A 400 6.99 32.92 4.49
N ARG A 401 7.28 32.47 5.71
CA ARG A 401 7.51 33.36 6.87
C ARG A 401 8.74 34.25 6.71
N ASP A 402 9.65 33.87 5.82
CA ASP A 402 10.84 34.62 5.40
C ASP A 402 10.53 35.73 4.38
N GLY A 403 9.26 35.94 4.01
CA GLY A 403 8.85 36.94 3.04
C GLY A 403 9.09 36.55 1.57
N LEU A 404 9.70 35.39 1.32
CA LEU A 404 9.97 34.88 -0.01
C LEU A 404 8.77 34.09 -0.57
N TYR A 405 8.68 34.01 -1.90
CA TYR A 405 7.63 33.28 -2.60
C TYR A 405 8.16 31.95 -3.10
N THR A 406 7.50 30.85 -2.77
CA THR A 406 7.88 29.50 -3.25
C THR A 406 6.81 28.97 -4.20
N PRO A 407 7.16 28.51 -5.41
CA PRO A 407 6.19 27.89 -6.30
C PRO A 407 5.53 26.70 -5.62
N ARG A 408 4.22 26.59 -5.77
CA ARG A 408 3.49 25.44 -5.27
C ARG A 408 3.91 24.22 -6.06
N VAL A 409 4.26 23.16 -5.33
CA VAL A 409 4.56 21.85 -5.89
C VAL A 409 3.51 20.85 -5.43
N GLN A 410 3.28 19.83 -6.24
CA GLN A 410 2.47 18.67 -5.89
C GLN A 410 3.35 17.43 -5.86
N GLU A 411 3.09 16.55 -4.90
CA GLU A 411 3.69 15.23 -4.84
C GLU A 411 2.94 14.29 -5.79
N VAL A 412 3.68 13.55 -6.60
CA VAL A 412 3.15 12.58 -7.55
C VAL A 412 4.02 11.33 -7.58
N ASP A 413 3.42 10.19 -7.89
CA ASP A 413 4.15 8.97 -8.13
C ASP A 413 4.98 9.11 -9.41
N ALA A 414 6.26 8.72 -9.36
CA ALA A 414 7.15 8.80 -10.53
C ALA A 414 6.51 8.11 -11.75
N LEU A 415 5.93 6.91 -11.56
CA LEU A 415 5.28 6.15 -12.63
C LEU A 415 4.04 6.81 -13.23
N SER A 416 3.45 7.82 -12.61
CA SER A 416 2.29 8.55 -13.16
C SER A 416 2.70 9.57 -14.24
N LEU A 417 3.99 9.85 -14.37
CA LEU A 417 4.53 10.90 -15.22
C LEU A 417 4.81 10.56 -16.70
N PRO A 418 4.88 9.29 -17.17
CA PRO A 418 5.21 9.03 -18.57
C PRO A 418 4.25 9.70 -19.54
N ASN A 419 4.78 10.20 -20.66
CA ASN A 419 4.03 10.90 -21.70
C ASN A 419 3.43 12.24 -21.26
N THR A 420 3.96 12.84 -20.19
CA THR A 420 3.67 14.24 -19.85
C THR A 420 4.97 15.03 -19.88
N ASN A 421 4.98 16.21 -20.48
CA ASN A 421 6.07 17.15 -20.25
C ASN A 421 5.88 17.69 -18.83
N TYR A 422 6.84 17.47 -17.93
CA TYR A 422 6.76 17.95 -16.55
C TYR A 422 8.08 18.55 -16.09
N THR A 423 8.01 19.56 -15.23
CA THR A 423 9.19 20.14 -14.59
C THR A 423 9.38 19.48 -13.23
N ILE A 424 10.50 18.77 -13.02
CA ILE A 424 10.91 18.31 -11.69
C ILE A 424 11.34 19.54 -10.89
N ALA A 425 10.68 19.82 -9.78
CA ALA A 425 10.87 21.06 -9.05
C ALA A 425 11.96 20.92 -7.98
N LYS A 426 13.20 21.30 -8.32
CA LYS A 426 14.13 21.95 -7.37
C LYS A 426 14.11 23.45 -7.67
N VAL A 427 13.03 24.13 -7.31
CA VAL A 427 12.81 25.55 -7.64
C VAL A 427 13.35 26.46 -6.55
N ASN A 428 13.89 27.62 -6.96
CA ASN A 428 14.33 28.64 -6.03
C ASN A 428 13.14 29.30 -5.32
N LYS A 429 13.37 29.78 -4.09
CA LYS A 429 12.52 30.80 -3.49
C LYS A 429 12.73 32.11 -4.25
N LEU A 430 11.65 32.80 -4.57
CA LEU A 430 11.65 34.03 -5.34
C LEU A 430 11.55 35.23 -4.41
N THR A 431 12.35 36.27 -4.69
CA THR A 431 12.13 37.61 -4.16
C THR A 431 10.84 38.22 -4.72
N LYS A 432 10.42 39.37 -4.19
CA LYS A 432 9.24 40.08 -4.69
C LYS A 432 9.39 40.50 -6.17
N ASP A 433 10.59 40.85 -6.59
CA ASP A 433 10.85 41.27 -7.98
C ASP A 433 10.92 40.08 -8.92
N GLU A 434 11.54 38.98 -8.50
CA GLU A 434 11.49 37.70 -9.22
C GLU A 434 10.06 37.18 -9.37
N TYR A 435 9.24 37.33 -8.32
CA TYR A 435 7.81 37.05 -8.37
C TYR A 435 7.10 37.91 -9.43
N ASN A 436 7.35 39.21 -9.46
CA ASN A 436 6.72 40.11 -10.43
C ASN A 436 7.17 39.78 -11.87
N ARG A 437 8.43 39.40 -12.08
CA ARG A 437 8.92 38.92 -13.39
C ARG A 437 8.27 37.60 -13.79
N TYR A 438 8.13 36.66 -12.85
CA TYR A 438 7.45 35.39 -13.08
C TYR A 438 6.00 35.58 -13.53
N LEU A 439 5.25 36.47 -12.87
CA LEU A 439 3.87 36.80 -13.27
C LEU A 439 3.78 37.41 -14.67
N LYS A 440 4.82 38.11 -15.12
CA LYS A 440 4.94 38.66 -16.48
C LYS A 440 5.42 37.63 -17.52
N GLY A 441 5.55 36.36 -17.13
CA GLY A 441 5.88 35.25 -18.02
C GLY A 441 7.35 34.85 -18.04
N ASP A 442 8.23 35.51 -17.28
CA ASP A 442 9.63 35.12 -17.16
C ASP A 442 9.76 33.85 -16.30
N LYS A 443 9.76 32.69 -16.95
CA LYS A 443 9.90 31.39 -16.28
C LYS A 443 11.36 31.05 -15.92
N THR A 444 12.33 31.84 -16.36
CA THR A 444 13.76 31.56 -16.09
C THR A 444 14.11 31.71 -14.62
N VAL A 445 13.35 32.54 -13.88
CA VAL A 445 13.52 32.74 -12.44
C VAL A 445 13.21 31.49 -11.60
N LEU A 446 12.48 30.52 -12.16
CA LEU A 446 12.21 29.23 -11.51
C LEU A 446 13.37 28.24 -11.60
N ILE A 447 14.36 28.50 -12.48
CA ILE A 447 15.47 27.59 -12.73
C ILE A 447 16.51 27.76 -11.64
N ASN A 448 16.86 26.64 -10.98
CA ASN A 448 17.96 26.63 -10.03
C ASN A 448 19.29 26.85 -10.78
N LYS A 449 19.99 27.95 -10.45
CA LYS A 449 21.25 28.38 -11.10
C LYS A 449 22.38 27.34 -11.00
N ASN A 450 22.30 26.42 -10.03
CA ASN A 450 23.29 25.36 -9.81
C ASN A 450 22.90 24.01 -10.45
N SER A 451 21.73 23.91 -11.08
CA SER A 451 21.24 22.67 -11.66
C SER A 451 21.15 22.77 -13.19
N GLN A 452 22.30 22.71 -13.85
CA GLN A 452 22.38 21.95 -15.11
C GLN A 452 22.34 20.44 -14.82
N SER A 453 21.49 19.99 -13.88
CA SER A 453 21.51 18.59 -13.45
C SER A 453 20.74 17.73 -14.45
N GLU A 454 21.23 16.51 -14.64
CA GLU A 454 20.55 15.38 -15.30
C GLU A 454 19.06 15.21 -14.88
N GLU A 455 18.61 15.82 -13.78
CA GLU A 455 17.21 15.83 -13.32
C GLU A 455 16.30 16.70 -14.19
N ALA A 456 16.81 17.76 -14.83
CA ALA A 456 16.06 18.51 -15.85
C ALA A 456 15.90 17.71 -17.15
N LYS A 457 16.81 16.76 -17.46
CA LYS A 457 16.67 15.83 -18.59
C LYS A 457 15.60 14.74 -18.35
N ARG A 458 15.30 14.41 -17.08
CA ARG A 458 14.21 13.49 -16.70
C ARG A 458 12.80 14.07 -16.89
N ALA A 459 12.68 15.36 -17.24
CA ALA A 459 11.43 16.06 -17.55
C ALA A 459 10.58 15.44 -18.69
N ASN A 460 11.14 14.46 -19.41
CA ASN A 460 10.47 13.72 -20.47
C ASN A 460 10.61 12.21 -20.24
N MET A 461 10.12 11.70 -19.10
CA MET A 461 9.92 10.27 -19.00
C MET A 461 8.90 9.84 -20.07
N LYS A 462 9.32 8.98 -20.99
CA LYS A 462 8.47 8.46 -22.07
C LYS A 462 7.92 7.09 -21.70
N SER A 463 8.61 6.38 -20.82
CA SER A 463 8.34 4.99 -20.51
C SER A 463 8.71 4.67 -19.06
N ALA A 464 8.02 3.71 -18.45
CA ALA A 464 8.42 3.16 -17.16
C ALA A 464 9.85 2.58 -17.21
N PHE A 465 10.36 2.20 -18.39
CA PHE A 465 11.74 1.75 -18.55
C PHE A 465 12.78 2.82 -18.18
N ASP A 466 12.44 4.10 -18.27
CA ASP A 466 13.34 5.20 -17.89
C ASP A 466 13.62 5.23 -16.37
N LEU A 467 12.77 4.59 -15.57
CA LEU A 467 12.96 4.44 -14.13
C LEU A 467 13.71 3.16 -13.75
N THR A 468 13.93 2.23 -14.68
CA THR A 468 14.71 1.02 -14.40
C THR A 468 16.17 1.36 -14.12
N SER A 469 16.89 0.44 -13.49
CA SER A 469 18.33 0.62 -13.24
C SER A 469 19.14 0.84 -14.53
N GLY A 470 18.73 0.25 -15.66
CA GLY A 470 19.35 0.47 -16.98
C GLY A 470 18.81 1.68 -17.76
N GLY A 471 17.72 2.28 -17.29
CA GLY A 471 17.22 3.59 -17.73
C GLY A 471 16.65 3.64 -19.16
N SER A 472 16.44 2.51 -19.83
CA SER A 472 15.80 2.50 -21.15
C SER A 472 15.24 1.13 -21.53
N LYS A 473 14.37 1.07 -22.54
CA LYS A 473 13.87 -0.21 -23.06
C LYS A 473 14.97 -1.07 -23.71
N LYS A 474 15.99 -0.45 -24.29
CA LYS A 474 17.14 -1.15 -24.91
C LYS A 474 18.05 -1.76 -23.84
N ASN A 475 18.23 -1.06 -22.74
CA ASN A 475 19.00 -1.49 -21.58
C ASN A 475 18.08 -1.45 -20.35
N PRO A 476 17.22 -2.46 -20.13
CA PRO A 476 16.18 -2.39 -19.10
C PRO A 476 16.69 -2.69 -17.68
N GLY A 477 17.99 -2.95 -17.51
CA GLY A 477 18.56 -3.37 -16.23
C GLY A 477 18.19 -4.80 -15.89
N TYR A 478 17.73 -5.04 -14.66
CA TYR A 478 17.40 -6.39 -14.19
C TYR A 478 16.08 -6.89 -14.77
N LEU A 479 16.00 -8.20 -15.04
CA LEU A 479 14.81 -8.82 -15.67
C LEU A 479 13.51 -8.55 -14.90
N PRO A 480 13.44 -8.65 -13.55
CA PRO A 480 12.24 -8.26 -12.81
C PRO A 480 11.79 -6.82 -13.10
N GLU A 481 12.71 -5.86 -13.18
CA GLU A 481 12.38 -4.47 -13.51
C GLU A 481 11.80 -4.35 -14.92
N ALA A 482 12.42 -5.04 -15.89
CA ALA A 482 11.96 -5.04 -17.26
C ALA A 482 10.51 -5.54 -17.38
N LEU A 483 10.16 -6.59 -16.62
CA LEU A 483 8.81 -7.15 -16.58
C LEU A 483 7.79 -6.15 -16.01
N TYR A 484 8.13 -5.49 -14.89
CA TYR A 484 7.28 -4.47 -14.29
C TYR A 484 7.15 -3.21 -15.16
N ALA A 485 8.24 -2.76 -15.78
CA ALA A 485 8.23 -1.61 -16.69
C ALA A 485 7.34 -1.90 -17.90
N LYS A 486 7.49 -3.07 -18.52
CA LYS A 486 6.63 -3.52 -19.62
C LYS A 486 5.16 -3.54 -19.20
N HIS A 487 4.85 -4.12 -18.05
CA HIS A 487 3.49 -4.19 -17.54
C HIS A 487 2.88 -2.80 -17.29
N SER A 488 3.64 -1.88 -16.68
CA SER A 488 3.21 -0.49 -16.47
C SER A 488 2.89 0.21 -17.80
N ASP A 489 3.77 0.08 -18.80
CA ASP A 489 3.57 0.69 -20.11
C ASP A 489 2.38 0.06 -20.87
N GLU A 490 2.17 -1.26 -20.78
CA GLU A 490 1.00 -1.94 -21.35
C GLU A 490 -0.32 -1.39 -20.77
N LEU A 491 -0.38 -1.20 -19.45
CA LEU A 491 -1.56 -0.63 -18.78
C LEU A 491 -1.82 0.81 -19.21
N LYS A 492 -0.75 1.63 -19.30
CA LYS A 492 -0.86 3.02 -19.77
C LYS A 492 -1.33 3.10 -21.22
N GLU A 493 -0.87 2.18 -22.06
CA GLU A 493 -1.30 2.12 -23.44
C GLU A 493 -2.77 1.73 -23.55
N MET A 494 -3.24 0.73 -22.78
CA MET A 494 -4.67 0.41 -22.70
C MET A 494 -5.51 1.59 -22.21
N ALA A 495 -5.02 2.35 -21.22
CA ALA A 495 -5.68 3.56 -20.74
C ALA A 495 -5.76 4.64 -21.83
N ARG A 496 -4.68 4.82 -22.59
CA ARG A 496 -4.62 5.76 -23.72
C ARG A 496 -5.60 5.37 -24.82
N LEU A 497 -5.63 4.09 -25.21
CA LEU A 497 -6.56 3.57 -26.20
C LEU A 497 -8.02 3.76 -25.76
N ALA A 498 -8.34 3.45 -24.51
CA ALA A 498 -9.69 3.65 -23.97
C ALA A 498 -10.11 5.13 -24.00
N ARG A 499 -9.22 6.06 -23.62
CA ARG A 499 -9.49 7.51 -23.74
C ARG A 499 -9.64 7.95 -25.18
N LYS A 500 -8.80 7.45 -26.09
CA LYS A 500 -8.89 7.74 -27.53
C LYS A 500 -10.27 7.36 -28.03
N GLU A 501 -10.72 6.14 -27.79
CA GLU A 501 -12.04 5.70 -28.23
C GLU A 501 -13.15 6.54 -27.60
N ALA A 502 -13.13 6.76 -26.29
CA ALA A 502 -14.13 7.58 -25.60
C ALA A 502 -14.27 9.00 -26.17
N ARG A 503 -13.16 9.62 -26.56
CA ARG A 503 -13.12 10.98 -27.14
C ARG A 503 -13.51 11.04 -28.62
N ASN A 504 -13.59 9.88 -29.29
CA ASN A 504 -13.98 9.75 -30.69
C ASN A 504 -15.39 9.17 -30.87
N LEU A 505 -16.08 8.80 -29.79
CA LEU A 505 -17.46 8.33 -29.87
C LEU A 505 -18.38 9.42 -30.43
N PRO A 506 -19.31 9.06 -31.33
CA PRO A 506 -20.35 9.97 -31.75
C PRO A 506 -21.29 10.26 -30.57
N SER A 507 -21.86 11.46 -30.55
CA SER A 507 -22.98 11.75 -29.65
C SER A 507 -24.15 10.84 -30.01
N ASP A 508 -24.74 10.18 -29.01
CA ASP A 508 -25.99 9.45 -29.24
C ASP A 508 -27.08 10.43 -29.65
N VAL A 509 -27.88 10.05 -30.65
CA VAL A 509 -29.11 10.78 -30.98
C VAL A 509 -30.08 10.61 -29.83
N VAL A 510 -30.35 11.70 -29.11
CA VAL A 510 -31.32 11.68 -28.01
C VAL A 510 -32.72 11.65 -28.61
N ASP A 511 -33.44 10.56 -28.39
CA ASP A 511 -34.88 10.51 -28.68
C ASP A 511 -35.61 11.47 -27.74
N LEU A 512 -36.06 12.61 -28.31
CA LEU A 512 -36.76 13.66 -27.58
C LEU A 512 -38.14 13.20 -27.08
N HIS A 513 -38.78 12.25 -27.78
CA HIS A 513 -40.06 11.69 -27.38
C HIS A 513 -39.88 10.76 -26.17
N ALA A 514 -38.94 9.83 -26.23
CA ALA A 514 -38.61 8.96 -25.09
C ALA A 514 -38.14 9.77 -23.88
N LYS A 515 -37.32 10.81 -24.08
CA LYS A 515 -36.89 11.72 -23.00
C LYS A 515 -38.07 12.44 -22.34
N LYS A 516 -39.11 12.78 -23.10
CA LYS A 516 -40.32 13.41 -22.58
C LYS A 516 -41.20 12.40 -21.87
N GLN A 517 -41.38 11.21 -22.45
CA GLN A 517 -42.21 10.13 -21.91
C GLN A 517 -41.68 9.62 -20.57
N TYR A 518 -40.38 9.35 -20.47
CA TYR A 518 -39.75 8.78 -19.26
C TYR A 518 -39.20 9.83 -18.29
N LYS A 519 -39.62 11.09 -18.43
CA LYS A 519 -39.05 12.20 -17.65
C LYS A 519 -39.25 11.98 -16.16
N GLU A 520 -40.45 11.57 -15.74
CA GLU A 520 -40.82 11.39 -14.34
C GLU A 520 -40.11 10.20 -13.70
N GLU A 521 -39.96 9.09 -14.43
CA GLU A 521 -39.22 7.92 -13.96
C GLU A 521 -37.73 8.22 -13.81
N VAL A 522 -37.14 8.96 -14.76
CA VAL A 522 -35.75 9.40 -14.67
C VAL A 522 -35.55 10.36 -13.49
N GLU A 523 -36.46 11.31 -13.26
CA GLU A 523 -36.42 12.20 -12.09
C GLU A 523 -36.59 11.41 -10.79
N SER A 524 -37.49 10.42 -10.75
CA SER A 524 -37.69 9.52 -9.61
C SER A 524 -36.42 8.73 -9.30
N ILE A 525 -35.76 8.15 -10.31
CA ILE A 525 -34.49 7.41 -10.14
C ILE A 525 -33.39 8.35 -9.65
N LYS A 526 -33.26 9.55 -10.22
CA LYS A 526 -32.29 10.56 -9.77
C LYS A 526 -32.53 10.98 -8.32
N ASN A 527 -33.80 11.17 -7.94
CA ASN A 527 -34.17 11.51 -6.57
C ASN A 527 -33.87 10.35 -5.62
N LYS A 528 -34.19 9.11 -5.97
CA LYS A 528 -33.82 7.92 -5.18
C LYS A 528 -32.31 7.79 -5.02
N LEU A 529 -31.53 8.03 -6.08
CA LEU A 529 -30.07 8.02 -6.04
C LEU A 529 -29.54 9.11 -5.11
N LYS A 530 -30.00 10.35 -5.28
CA LYS A 530 -29.61 11.49 -4.44
C LYS A 530 -29.97 11.28 -2.98
N THR A 531 -31.17 10.77 -2.70
CA THR A 531 -31.60 10.41 -1.34
C THR A 531 -30.73 9.31 -0.77
N LYS A 532 -30.36 8.29 -1.54
CA LYS A 532 -29.42 7.24 -1.10
C LYS A 532 -28.03 7.79 -0.80
N GLU A 533 -27.51 8.71 -1.62
CA GLU A 533 -26.23 9.38 -1.39
C GLU A 533 -26.26 10.26 -0.13
N ILE A 534 -27.30 11.08 0.03
CA ILE A 534 -27.51 11.92 1.21
C ILE A 534 -27.69 11.05 2.45
N ASN A 535 -28.49 9.99 2.39
CA ASN A 535 -28.68 9.07 3.50
C ASN A 535 -27.39 8.33 3.83
N SER A 536 -26.56 7.95 2.86
CA SER A 536 -25.24 7.38 3.15
C SER A 536 -24.33 8.35 3.91
N ILE A 537 -24.43 9.65 3.64
CA ILE A 537 -23.70 10.70 4.37
C ILE A 537 -24.32 10.95 5.75
N LYS A 538 -25.66 11.00 5.85
CA LYS A 538 -26.39 11.20 7.11
C LYS A 538 -26.31 9.99 8.03
N GLU A 539 -26.28 8.78 7.50
CA GLU A 539 -26.01 7.55 8.26
C GLU A 539 -24.61 7.63 8.84
N LYS A 540 -23.60 8.02 8.05
CA LYS A 540 -22.25 8.28 8.57
C LYS A 540 -22.25 9.38 9.64
N GLN A 541 -22.96 10.48 9.43
CA GLN A 541 -23.00 11.61 10.38
C GLN A 541 -23.80 11.30 11.66
N ALA A 542 -24.99 10.71 11.55
CA ALA A 542 -25.79 10.27 12.69
C ALA A 542 -25.08 9.15 13.48
N THR A 543 -24.27 8.34 12.80
CA THR A 543 -23.39 7.37 13.46
C THR A 543 -22.27 8.06 14.23
N ILE A 544 -21.69 9.15 13.70
CA ILE A 544 -20.72 10.00 14.41
C ILE A 544 -21.39 10.67 15.62
N ASP A 545 -22.56 11.26 15.44
CA ASP A 545 -23.28 11.99 16.50
C ASP A 545 -23.76 11.03 17.61
N ALA A 546 -24.20 9.81 17.26
CA ALA A 546 -24.52 8.74 18.22
C ALA A 546 -23.28 8.09 18.86
N THR A 547 -22.08 8.38 18.36
CA THR A 547 -20.81 8.01 19.01
C THR A 547 -20.34 9.10 19.99
N LEU A 548 -20.85 10.33 19.85
CA LEU A 548 -20.53 11.49 20.69
C LEU A 548 -21.55 11.73 21.81
N ALA A 549 -22.78 11.24 21.68
CA ALA A 549 -23.83 11.22 22.70
C ALA A 549 -23.76 9.94 23.54
#